data_AF-K7ZE64-F1
#
_entry.id   AF-K7ZE64-F1
#
_cell.length_a   1.000
_cell.length_b   1.000
_cell.length_c   1.000
_cell.angle_alpha   90.00
_cell.angle_beta   90.00
_cell.angle_gamma   90.00
#
_symmetry.space_group_name_H-M   'P 1'
#
loop_
_entity.id
_entity.type
_entity.pdbx_description
1 polymer ?
#
loop_
_entity_poly.entity_id
_entity_poly.type
_entity_poly.pdbx_seq_one_letter_code
_entity_poly.pdbx_strand_id
1 'polypeptide(L)' 'MLVMTFVVLGPASAYAGKVESIQEVIVQECKKKISYEEALSLIRPLYLTCVPGTKVTVYDSCQVKCLKSNAGAVIGR' A
#
# COMPACT_ATOMS: atom_id res chain seq x y z
N MET A 1 -28.29 33.28 -14.24
CA MET A 1 -26.92 32.74 -14.05
C MET A 1 -26.92 31.91 -12.78
N LEU A 2 -26.91 30.58 -12.90
CA LEU A 2 -26.67 29.68 -11.77
C LEU A 2 -25.49 28.81 -12.20
N VAL A 3 -24.28 29.23 -11.84
CA VAL A 3 -23.06 28.46 -12.09
C VAL A 3 -23.03 27.37 -11.03
N MET A 4 -23.56 26.19 -11.37
CA MET A 4 -23.52 25.01 -10.51
C MET A 4 -22.12 24.43 -10.59
N THR A 5 -21.23 24.93 -9.72
CA THR A 5 -19.86 24.48 -9.58
C THR A 5 -19.86 23.04 -9.09
N PHE A 6 -19.71 22.08 -10.01
CA PHE A 6 -19.43 20.69 -9.69
C PHE A 6 -18.08 20.62 -8.99
N VAL A 7 -18.10 20.58 -7.66
CA VAL A 7 -16.94 20.17 -6.86
C VAL A 7 -16.75 18.68 -7.14
N VAL A 8 -15.82 18.37 -8.05
CA VAL A 8 -15.35 17.01 -8.28
C VAL A 8 -14.70 16.54 -6.98
N LEU A 9 -15.44 15.77 -6.18
CA LEU A 9 -14.88 14.96 -5.11
C LEU A 9 -13.77 14.10 -5.74
N GLY A 10 -12.52 14.45 -5.46
CA GLY A 10 -11.39 13.64 -5.87
C GLY A 10 -11.50 12.21 -5.31
N PRO A 11 -10.97 11.20 -6.00
CA PRO A 11 -11.09 9.81 -5.59
C PRO A 11 -10.26 9.57 -4.32
N ALA A 12 -10.89 9.67 -3.14
CA ALA A 12 -10.26 9.39 -1.85
C ALA A 12 -10.09 7.88 -1.56
N SER A 13 -10.41 7.00 -2.51
CA SER A 13 -10.60 5.57 -2.30
C SER A 13 -9.64 4.66 -3.09
N ALA A 14 -8.41 5.12 -3.38
CA ALA A 14 -7.40 4.27 -4.04
C ALA A 14 -6.52 3.46 -3.04
N TYR A 15 -6.68 3.68 -1.74
CA TYR A 15 -5.79 3.12 -0.72
C TYR A 15 -6.45 2.11 0.25
N ALA A 16 -7.77 2.05 0.33
CA ALA A 16 -8.47 1.16 1.29
C ALA A 16 -8.00 -0.30 1.17
N GLY A 17 -8.05 -0.87 -0.05
CA GLY A 17 -7.59 -2.24 -0.28
C GLY A 17 -6.07 -2.45 -0.06
N LYS A 18 -5.26 -1.39 -0.19
CA LYS A 18 -3.81 -1.46 0.10
C LYS A 18 -3.55 -1.49 1.60
N VAL A 19 -4.32 -0.74 2.39
CA VAL A 19 -4.21 -0.73 3.86
C VAL A 19 -4.55 -2.10 4.42
N GLU A 20 -5.67 -2.69 4.00
CA GLU A 20 -6.08 -4.03 4.43
C GLU A 20 -5.00 -5.07 4.09
N SER A 21 -4.47 -5.03 2.86
CA SER A 21 -3.37 -5.92 2.43
C SER A 21 -2.12 -5.78 3.32
N ILE A 22 -1.75 -4.54 3.70
CA ILE A 22 -0.60 -4.32 4.60
C ILE A 22 -0.89 -4.90 5.98
N GLN A 23 -2.08 -4.67 6.53
CA GLN A 23 -2.46 -5.20 7.84
C GLN A 23 -2.40 -6.72 7.85
N GLU A 24 -2.94 -7.38 6.83
CA GLU A 24 -2.88 -8.84 6.69
C GLU A 24 -1.44 -9.36 6.63
N VAL A 25 -0.60 -8.77 5.78
CA VAL A 25 0.80 -9.19 5.62
C VAL A 25 1.59 -8.99 6.92
N ILE A 26 1.39 -7.87 7.61
CA ILE A 26 2.07 -7.58 8.87
C ILE A 26 1.59 -8.52 9.99
N VAL A 27 0.30 -8.86 10.03
CA VAL A 27 -0.23 -9.85 10.97
C VAL A 27 0.33 -11.25 10.68
N GLN A 28 0.49 -11.62 9.41
CA GLN A 28 1.00 -12.93 9.03
C GLN A 28 2.50 -13.08 9.29
N GLU A 29 3.31 -12.13 8.82
CA GLU A 29 4.78 -12.18 8.84
C GLU A 29 5.36 -11.67 10.16
N CYS A 30 4.81 -10.57 10.71
CA CYS A 30 5.33 -9.95 11.93
C CYS A 30 4.58 -10.38 13.20
N LYS A 31 3.49 -11.14 13.07
CA LYS A 31 2.58 -11.51 14.18
C LYS A 31 2.12 -10.30 14.99
N LYS A 32 2.06 -9.12 14.35
CA LYS A 32 1.72 -7.84 14.98
C LYS A 32 0.46 -7.29 14.34
N LYS A 33 -0.50 -6.88 15.17
CA LYS A 33 -1.67 -6.12 14.72
C LYS A 33 -1.33 -4.63 14.73
N ILE A 34 -1.62 -3.94 13.64
CA ILE A 34 -1.30 -2.52 13.47
C ILE A 34 -2.58 -1.74 13.19
N SER A 35 -2.60 -0.47 13.58
CA SER A 35 -3.71 0.44 13.31
C SER A 35 -3.79 0.82 11.83
N TYR A 36 -4.91 1.41 11.44
CA TYR A 36 -5.11 1.93 10.08
C TYR A 36 -4.07 3.02 9.74
N GLU A 37 -3.80 3.95 10.67
CA GLU A 37 -2.83 5.04 10.51
C GLU A 37 -1.39 4.52 10.35
N GLU A 38 -1.01 3.49 11.12
CA GLU A 38 0.27 2.82 10.95
C GLU A 38 0.36 2.16 9.56
N ALA A 39 -0.69 1.46 9.12
CA ALA A 39 -0.71 0.83 7.82
C ALA A 39 -0.65 1.85 6.67
N LEU A 40 -1.30 3.01 6.80
CA LEU A 40 -1.20 4.12 5.84
C LEU A 40 0.25 4.60 5.68
N SER A 41 0.98 4.73 6.80
CA SER A 41 2.38 5.14 6.79
C SER A 41 3.29 4.14 6.06
N LEU A 42 2.86 2.88 5.98
CA LEU A 42 3.58 1.80 5.30
C LEU A 42 3.27 1.67 3.81
N ILE A 43 2.25 2.36 3.30
CA ILE A 43 1.93 2.33 1.86
C ILE A 43 3.11 2.83 1.03
N ARG A 44 3.73 3.95 1.43
CA ARG A 44 4.87 4.52 0.71
C ARG A 44 6.04 3.53 0.63
N PRO A 45 6.56 2.98 1.74
CA PRO A 45 7.65 2.02 1.69
C PRO A 45 7.27 0.72 0.98
N LEU A 46 6.05 0.20 1.14
CA LEU A 46 5.66 -1.13 0.64
C LEU A 46 5.06 -1.16 -0.76
N TYR A 47 4.53 -0.05 -1.28
CA TYR A 47 3.92 0.01 -2.60
C TYR A 47 4.57 1.01 -3.55
N LEU A 48 5.25 2.04 -3.05
CA LEU A 48 5.77 3.13 -3.91
C LEU A 48 7.28 3.05 -4.07
N THR A 49 8.02 2.90 -2.97
CA THR A 49 9.49 3.06 -2.97
C THR A 49 10.27 1.75 -2.93
N CYS A 50 9.68 0.63 -2.49
CA CYS A 50 10.38 -0.64 -2.52
C CYS A 50 10.63 -1.16 -3.94
N VAL A 51 11.66 -2.01 -4.05
CA VAL A 51 12.01 -2.69 -5.29
C VAL A 51 11.18 -3.97 -5.39
N PRO A 52 10.42 -4.20 -6.47
CA PRO A 52 9.65 -5.42 -6.62
C PRO A 52 10.55 -6.66 -6.50
N GLY A 53 10.09 -7.65 -5.74
CA GLY A 53 10.85 -8.87 -5.46
C GLY A 53 11.80 -8.78 -4.25
N THR A 54 12.00 -7.60 -3.65
CA THR A 54 12.76 -7.48 -2.40
C THR A 54 11.87 -7.56 -1.18
N LYS A 55 12.50 -7.76 -0.01
CA LYS A 55 11.87 -7.58 1.29
C LYS A 55 12.19 -6.19 1.85
N VAL A 56 11.24 -5.62 2.58
CA VAL A 56 11.34 -4.31 3.23
C VAL A 56 11.26 -4.53 4.73
N THR A 57 12.22 -3.98 5.47
CA THR A 57 12.20 -3.98 6.93
C THR A 57 11.23 -2.91 7.41
N VAL A 58 10.21 -3.31 8.18
CA VAL A 58 9.12 -2.43 8.64
C VAL A 58 9.23 -2.11 10.12
N TYR A 59 9.74 -3.06 10.91
CA TYR A 59 10.01 -2.93 12.35
C TYR A 59 11.41 -3.49 12.65
N ASP A 60 11.90 -3.36 13.89
CA ASP A 60 13.27 -3.69 14.35
C ASP A 60 13.87 -4.99 13.79
N SER A 61 13.04 -5.98 13.44
CA SER A 61 13.49 -7.18 12.72
C SER A 61 12.48 -7.76 11.72
N CYS A 62 11.29 -7.17 11.56
CA CYS A 62 10.29 -7.76 10.68
C CYS A 62 10.47 -7.31 9.24
N GLN A 63 10.68 -8.28 8.36
CA GLN A 63 10.78 -8.10 6.92
C GLN A 63 9.51 -8.58 6.24
N VAL A 64 8.88 -7.72 5.45
CA VAL A 64 7.73 -8.09 4.63
C VAL A 64 8.05 -7.93 3.15
N LYS A 65 7.37 -8.69 2.30
CA LYS A 65 7.57 -8.62 0.85
C LYS A 65 7.14 -7.23 0.33
N CYS A 66 7.91 -6.67 -0.60
CA CYS A 66 7.50 -5.50 -1.36
C CYS A 66 6.18 -5.80 -2.10
N LEU A 67 5.15 -5.00 -1.84
CA LEU A 67 3.80 -5.14 -2.39
C LEU A 67 3.59 -4.29 -3.64
N LYS A 68 4.61 -3.54 -4.06
CA LYS A 68 4.62 -2.84 -5.34
C LYS A 68 4.42 -3.86 -6.46
N SER A 69 3.27 -3.77 -7.12
CA SER A 69 3.00 -4.57 -8.31
C SER A 69 4.01 -4.20 -9.39
N ASN A 70 4.58 -5.20 -10.07
CA ASN A 70 5.32 -5.03 -11.31
C ASN A 70 4.35 -4.64 -12.43
N ALA A 71 3.72 -3.47 -12.32
CA ALA A 71 2.94 -2.91 -13.40
C ALA A 71 3.90 -2.49 -14.52
N GLY A 72 4.28 -3.46 -15.38
CA GLY A 72 5.16 -3.23 -16.53
C GLY A 72 6.00 -4.41 -17.02
N ALA A 73 6.08 -5.54 -16.30
CA ALA A 73 6.91 -6.67 -16.72
C ALA A 73 6.05 -7.91 -17.04
N VAL A 74 5.13 -7.78 -17.99
CA VAL A 74 4.59 -8.96 -18.69
C VAL A 74 5.49 -9.18 -19.91
N ILE A 75 6.60 -9.88 -19.74
CA ILE A 75 7.28 -10.48 -20.90
C ILE A 75 6.45 -11.71 -21.25
N GLY A 76 5.52 -11.55 -22.19
CA GLY A 76 4.82 -12.68 -22.80
C GLY A 76 5.85 -13.65 -23.37
N ARG A 77 5.70 -14.94 -23.06
CA ARG A 77 6.33 -16.01 -23.84
C ARG A 77 5.38 -16.42 -24.95
#